data_AF-A0A357IBR4-F1
#
_entry.id   AF-A0A357IBR4-F1
#
_cell.length_a   1.000
_cell.length_b   1.000
_cell.length_c   1.000
_cell.angle_alpha   90.00
_cell.angle_beta   90.00
_cell.angle_gamma   90.00
#
_symmetry.space_group_name_H-M   'P 1'
#
loop_
_entity.id
_entity.type
_entity.pdbx_description
1 polymer ?
#
loop_
_entity_poly.entity_id
_entity_poly.type
_entity_poly.pdbx_seq_one_letter_code
_entity_poly.pdbx_strand_id
1 'polypeptide(L)'
;MIKFASASAAESAFYSAFEQADLPRMMEIWARNDNVVCIHPGAPRMEGVAQVRESWMELFRDPPILKFSLLDVRVTKTEGLAIHQVREEIEIDGQYISMMLSTNVYERGVDSNWYMTSRHSSPEPDDYLMDDEEFSPEDDDDHNLAKEAVVLH
;
A
#
# COMPACT_ATOMS: atom_id res chain seq x y z
N MET A 1 -12.40 -1.19 -20.92
CA MET A 1 -11.26 -1.82 -20.24
C MET A 1 -10.02 -1.01 -20.54
N ILE A 2 -9.61 -0.21 -19.57
CA ILE A 2 -8.39 0.59 -19.67
C ILE A 2 -7.19 -0.35 -19.64
N LYS A 3 -6.19 -0.10 -20.50
CA LYS A 3 -4.90 -0.80 -20.45
C LYS A 3 -3.84 0.11 -19.84
N PHE A 4 -3.16 -0.39 -18.82
CA PHE A 4 -2.02 0.23 -18.17
C PHE A 4 -0.73 -0.32 -18.78
N ALA A 5 -0.02 0.53 -19.53
CA ALA A 5 1.24 0.17 -20.18
C ALA A 5 2.42 0.00 -19.20
N SER A 6 2.27 0.46 -17.95
CA SER A 6 3.28 0.37 -16.90
C SER A 6 2.63 0.28 -15.52
N ALA A 7 3.39 -0.17 -14.51
CA ALA A 7 2.98 -0.12 -13.11
C ALA A 7 2.65 1.30 -12.65
N SER A 8 3.46 2.30 -13.04
CA SER A 8 3.18 3.72 -12.73
C SER A 8 1.87 4.22 -13.34
N ALA A 9 1.50 3.76 -14.54
CA ALA A 9 0.21 4.12 -15.14
C ALA A 9 -0.97 3.50 -14.37
N ALA A 10 -0.81 2.26 -13.88
CA ALA A 10 -1.79 1.63 -13.00
C ALA A 10 -1.88 2.36 -11.65
N GLU A 11 -0.75 2.78 -11.08
CA GLU A 11 -0.69 3.56 -9.83
C GLU A 11 -1.36 4.92 -9.95
N SER A 12 -1.09 5.67 -11.02
CA SER A 12 -1.78 6.94 -11.26
C SER A 12 -3.29 6.75 -11.42
N ALA A 13 -3.71 5.67 -12.08
CA ALA A 13 -5.12 5.33 -12.19
C ALA A 13 -5.73 4.92 -10.84
N PHE A 14 -4.96 4.24 -9.98
CA PHE A 14 -5.36 3.87 -8.63
C PHE A 14 -5.69 5.09 -7.76
N TYR A 15 -4.75 6.03 -7.62
CA TYR A 15 -5.02 7.23 -6.81
C TYR A 15 -6.14 8.07 -7.41
N SER A 16 -6.21 8.21 -8.75
CA SER A 16 -7.32 8.90 -9.40
C SER A 16 -8.68 8.23 -9.12
N ALA A 17 -8.75 6.89 -9.10
CA ALA A 17 -9.99 6.18 -8.79
C ALA A 17 -10.34 6.29 -7.30
N PHE A 18 -9.32 6.33 -6.42
CA PHE A 18 -9.50 6.53 -4.99
C PHE A 18 -10.08 7.93 -4.69
N GLU A 19 -9.45 9.00 -5.18
CA GLU A 19 -9.92 10.39 -4.99
C GLU A 19 -11.34 10.62 -5.54
N GLN A 20 -11.74 9.86 -6.56
CA GLN A 20 -13.07 9.94 -7.18
C GLN A 20 -14.09 8.98 -6.58
N ALA A 21 -13.68 8.12 -5.64
CA ALA A 21 -14.47 7.01 -5.12
C ALA A 21 -15.11 6.15 -6.22
N ASP A 22 -14.38 5.95 -7.33
CA ASP A 22 -14.86 5.23 -8.52
C ASP A 22 -14.59 3.73 -8.38
N LEU A 23 -15.55 3.00 -7.78
CA LEU A 23 -15.44 1.55 -7.59
C LEU A 23 -15.24 0.77 -8.91
N PRO A 24 -16.02 1.02 -9.99
CA PRO A 24 -15.77 0.36 -11.28
C PRO A 24 -14.33 0.52 -11.78
N ARG A 25 -13.79 1.74 -11.75
CA ARG A 25 -12.42 2.03 -12.20
C ARG A 25 -11.38 1.43 -11.26
N MET A 26 -11.60 1.52 -9.95
CA MET A 26 -10.76 0.87 -8.92
C MET A 26 -10.59 -0.61 -9.26
N MET A 27 -11.68 -1.31 -9.56
CA MET A 27 -11.65 -2.73 -9.87
C MET A 27 -11.11 -3.08 -11.27
N GLU A 28 -10.84 -2.11 -12.16
CA GLU A 28 -10.07 -2.36 -13.39
C GLU A 28 -8.56 -2.47 -13.14
N ILE A 29 -8.06 -1.89 -12.03
CA ILE A 29 -6.63 -1.87 -11.68
C ILE A 29 -6.20 -3.17 -11.02
N TRP A 30 -7.05 -3.73 -10.16
CA TRP A 30 -6.76 -4.98 -9.46
C TRP A 30 -6.73 -6.17 -10.40
N ALA A 31 -5.80 -7.10 -10.17
CA ALA A 31 -5.82 -8.40 -10.81
C ALA A 31 -7.12 -9.14 -10.42
N ARG A 32 -7.62 -9.98 -11.34
CA ARG A 32 -8.93 -10.66 -11.19
C ARG A 32 -8.81 -12.09 -10.68
N ASN A 33 -7.70 -12.43 -10.03
CA ASN A 33 -7.45 -13.76 -9.48
C ASN A 33 -7.58 -13.74 -7.95
N ASP A 34 -7.53 -14.92 -7.33
CA ASP A 34 -7.73 -15.08 -5.89
C ASP A 34 -6.48 -14.74 -5.06
N ASN A 35 -5.35 -14.42 -5.70
CA ASN A 35 -4.10 -14.11 -5.02
C ASN A 35 -3.97 -12.62 -4.64
N VAL A 36 -4.99 -11.80 -4.91
CA VAL A 36 -4.94 -10.38 -4.56
C VAL A 36 -5.11 -10.14 -3.07
N VAL A 37 -4.35 -9.20 -2.52
CA VAL A 37 -4.39 -8.85 -1.10
C VAL A 37 -4.50 -7.35 -0.93
N CYS A 38 -5.38 -6.90 -0.04
CA CYS A 38 -5.43 -5.51 0.39
C CYS A 38 -5.40 -5.44 1.91
N ILE A 39 -4.70 -4.43 2.44
CA ILE A 39 -4.68 -4.08 3.86
C ILE A 39 -4.79 -2.56 3.93
N HIS A 40 -5.95 -2.08 4.38
CA HIS A 40 -6.17 -0.66 4.68
C HIS A 40 -5.57 -0.32 6.04
N PRO A 41 -5.28 0.97 6.34
CA PRO A 41 -4.74 1.36 7.63
C PRO A 41 -5.61 0.87 8.80
N GLY A 42 -5.03 0.07 9.69
CA GLY A 42 -5.70 -0.49 10.87
C GLY A 42 -6.73 -1.59 10.60
N ALA A 43 -6.93 -2.01 9.35
CA ALA A 43 -7.89 -3.04 8.97
C ALA A 43 -7.28 -4.46 8.98
N PRO A 44 -8.10 -5.52 9.08
CA PRO A 44 -7.64 -6.87 8.80
C PRO A 44 -7.20 -7.03 7.34
N ARG A 45 -6.56 -8.15 7.02
CA ARG A 45 -6.18 -8.50 5.65
C ARG A 45 -7.39 -8.99 4.85
N MET A 46 -7.64 -8.38 3.70
CA MET A 46 -8.63 -8.85 2.72
C MET A 46 -7.95 -9.69 1.65
N GLU A 47 -8.50 -10.87 1.38
CA GLU A 47 -7.95 -11.86 0.46
C GLU A 47 -8.92 -12.15 -0.70
N GLY A 48 -8.37 -12.17 -1.92
CA GLY A 48 -9.13 -12.41 -3.14
C GLY A 48 -9.98 -11.22 -3.58
N VAL A 49 -10.35 -11.22 -4.87
CA VAL A 49 -10.99 -10.07 -5.52
C VAL A 49 -12.32 -9.68 -4.87
N ALA A 50 -13.05 -10.65 -4.30
CA ALA A 50 -14.33 -10.40 -3.66
C ALA A 50 -14.19 -9.57 -2.38
N GLN A 51 -13.28 -9.95 -1.47
CA GLN A 51 -13.08 -9.21 -0.22
C GLN A 51 -12.42 -7.85 -0.47
N VAL A 52 -11.47 -7.79 -1.41
CA VAL A 52 -10.85 -6.52 -1.82
C VAL A 52 -11.93 -5.58 -2.36
N ARG A 53 -12.80 -6.05 -3.26
CA ARG A 53 -13.89 -5.23 -3.80
C ARG A 53 -14.84 -4.75 -2.71
N GLU A 54 -15.25 -5.61 -1.79
CA GLU A 54 -16.16 -5.23 -0.71
C GLU A 54 -15.53 -4.14 0.16
N SER A 55 -14.24 -4.27 0.51
CA SER A 55 -13.55 -3.25 1.30
C SER A 55 -13.52 -1.87 0.63
N TRP A 56 -13.33 -1.82 -0.69
CA TRP A 56 -13.38 -0.58 -1.46
C TRP A 56 -14.82 -0.04 -1.56
N MET A 57 -15.80 -0.92 -1.71
CA MET A 57 -17.22 -0.53 -1.75
C MET A 57 -17.66 0.09 -0.43
N GLU A 58 -17.26 -0.48 0.69
CA GLU A 58 -17.53 0.08 2.02
C GLU A 58 -16.85 1.43 2.19
N LEU A 59 -15.56 1.54 1.82
CA LEU A 59 -14.81 2.80 1.90
C LEU A 59 -15.40 3.90 1.01
N PHE A 60 -15.98 3.55 -0.15
CA PHE A 60 -16.56 4.48 -1.11
C PHE A 60 -18.05 4.77 -0.88
N ARG A 61 -18.68 4.23 0.16
CA ARG A 61 -20.13 4.41 0.40
C ARG A 61 -20.48 5.86 0.72
N ASP A 62 -19.69 6.50 1.59
CA ASP A 62 -19.84 7.91 2.00
C ASP A 62 -18.45 8.57 2.02
N PRO A 63 -17.82 8.79 0.85
CA PRO A 63 -16.41 9.14 0.78
C PRO A 63 -16.20 10.62 1.14
N PRO A 64 -15.23 10.94 2.02
CA PRO A 64 -14.75 12.31 2.15
C PRO A 64 -14.07 12.78 0.85
N ILE A 65 -13.95 14.09 0.65
CA ILE A 65 -13.16 14.64 -0.47
C ILE A 65 -11.69 14.44 -0.13
N LEU A 66 -11.15 13.31 -0.56
CA LEU A 66 -9.76 12.91 -0.37
C LEU A 66 -8.87 13.46 -1.49
N LYS A 67 -7.66 13.87 -1.13
CA LYS A 67 -6.56 14.10 -2.06
C LYS A 67 -5.29 13.44 -1.56
N PHE A 68 -4.50 12.93 -2.50
CA PHE A 68 -3.22 12.30 -2.23
C PHE A 68 -2.08 13.10 -2.86
N SER A 69 -1.09 13.44 -2.05
CA SER A 69 0.23 13.88 -2.51
C SER A 69 1.22 12.74 -2.29
N LEU A 70 1.77 12.19 -3.37
CA LEU A 70 2.74 11.10 -3.28
C LEU A 70 4.15 11.66 -3.10
N LEU A 71 4.79 11.28 -2.00
CA LEU A 71 6.14 11.69 -1.62
C LEU A 71 7.06 10.46 -1.56
N ASP A 72 8.36 10.71 -1.71
CA ASP A 72 9.45 9.72 -1.55
C ASP A 72 9.22 8.36 -2.25
N VAL A 73 8.70 8.40 -3.48
CA VAL A 73 8.38 7.21 -4.28
C VAL A 73 9.65 6.39 -4.56
N ARG A 74 9.71 5.19 -3.98
CA ARG A 74 10.76 4.19 -4.23
C ARG A 74 10.21 3.05 -5.07
N VAL A 75 10.92 2.70 -6.14
CA VAL A 75 10.50 1.65 -7.08
C VAL A 75 11.56 0.58 -7.21
N THR A 76 11.17 -0.67 -6.95
CA THR A 76 11.95 -1.88 -7.25
C THR A 76 11.19 -2.67 -8.32
N LYS A 77 11.82 -3.01 -9.44
CA LYS A 77 11.11 -3.67 -10.56
C LYS A 77 11.95 -4.69 -11.33
N THR A 78 11.26 -5.67 -11.91
CA THR A 78 11.73 -6.57 -12.96
C THR A 78 10.87 -6.37 -14.21
N GLU A 79 10.96 -7.27 -15.21
CA GLU A 79 10.09 -7.20 -16.39
C GLU A 79 8.60 -7.47 -16.06
N GLY A 80 8.33 -8.35 -15.10
CA GLY A 80 7.00 -8.84 -14.78
C GLY A 80 6.43 -8.37 -13.43
N LEU A 81 7.23 -7.69 -12.61
CA LEU A 81 6.88 -7.30 -11.25
C LEU A 81 7.40 -5.89 -10.96
N ALA A 82 6.60 -5.08 -10.27
CA ALA A 82 7.02 -3.79 -9.72
C ALA A 82 6.47 -3.62 -8.31
N ILE A 83 7.31 -3.15 -7.39
CA ILE A 83 6.97 -2.80 -6.02
C ILE A 83 7.24 -1.32 -5.87
N HIS A 84 6.20 -0.56 -5.54
CA HIS A 84 6.26 0.86 -5.28
C HIS A 84 6.03 1.08 -3.79
N GLN A 85 7.00 1.70 -3.13
CA GLN A 85 6.88 2.13 -1.74
C GLN A 85 6.74 3.65 -1.76
N VAL A 86 5.66 4.15 -1.19
CA VAL A 86 5.30 5.57 -1.29
C VAL A 86 4.87 6.09 0.07
N ARG A 87 5.16 7.36 0.30
CA ARG A 87 4.55 8.14 1.38
C ARG A 87 3.33 8.84 0.80
N GLU A 88 2.16 8.60 1.38
CA GLU A 88 0.89 9.18 0.95
C GLU A 88 0.52 10.29 1.95
N GLU A 89 0.74 11.53 1.57
CA GLU A 89 0.19 12.67 2.30
C GLU A 89 -1.29 12.81 1.95
N ILE A 90 -2.16 12.67 2.95
CA ILE A 90 -3.61 12.67 2.76
C ILE A 90 -4.21 13.98 3.26
N GLU A 91 -4.96 14.63 2.36
CA GLU A 91 -5.83 15.75 2.70
C GLU A 91 -7.31 15.33 2.65
N ILE A 92 -8.11 15.82 3.60
CA ILE A 92 -9.56 15.77 3.56
C ILE A 92 -10.09 17.20 3.58
N ASP A 93 -10.95 17.55 2.62
CA ASP A 93 -11.55 18.89 2.50
C ASP A 93 -10.50 20.03 2.51
N GLY A 94 -9.31 19.76 1.96
CA GLY A 94 -8.17 20.68 1.90
C GLY A 94 -7.41 20.86 3.22
N GLN A 95 -7.64 20.00 4.21
CA GLN A 95 -6.89 19.96 5.46
C GLN A 95 -6.01 18.71 5.49
N TYR A 96 -4.74 18.87 5.83
CA TYR A 96 -3.84 17.76 6.10
C TYR A 96 -4.38 16.91 7.25
N ILE A 97 -4.41 15.60 7.06
CA ILE A 97 -4.90 14.64 8.06
C ILE A 97 -3.77 13.77 8.59
N SER A 98 -3.02 13.12 7.71
CA SER A 98 -2.01 12.14 8.11
C SER A 98 -1.09 11.76 6.94
N MET A 99 0.05 11.16 7.28
CA MET A 99 0.98 10.53 6.34
C MET A 99 0.82 9.01 6.44
N MET A 100 0.59 8.33 5.31
CA MET A 100 0.64 6.87 5.26
C MET A 100 1.91 6.38 4.58
N LEU A 101 2.37 5.20 4.97
CA LEU A 101 3.37 4.42 4.26
C LEU A 101 2.65 3.30 3.51
N SER A 102 2.79 3.28 2.19
CA SER A 102 2.13 2.28 1.35
C SER A 102 3.11 1.49 0.51
N THR A 103 2.90 0.17 0.47
CA THR A 103 3.55 -0.75 -0.48
C THR A 103 2.52 -1.23 -1.48
N ASN A 104 2.67 -0.82 -2.74
CA ASN A 104 1.84 -1.23 -3.86
C ASN A 104 2.63 -2.19 -4.75
N VAL A 105 2.09 -3.39 -4.98
CA VAL A 105 2.70 -4.44 -5.80
C VAL A 105 1.89 -4.62 -7.07
N TYR A 106 2.59 -4.62 -8.21
CA TYR A 106 2.01 -4.76 -9.53
C TYR A 106 2.66 -5.89 -10.30
N GLU A 107 1.86 -6.67 -11.01
CA GLU A 107 2.32 -7.73 -11.91
C GLU A 107 1.87 -7.44 -13.34
N ARG A 108 2.75 -7.78 -14.30
CA ARG A 108 2.44 -7.68 -15.72
C ARG A 108 1.74 -8.97 -16.17
N GLY A 109 0.49 -8.84 -16.60
CA GLY A 109 -0.29 -9.91 -17.19
C GLY A 109 0.21 -10.32 -18.59
N VAL A 110 -0.22 -11.50 -19.03
CA VAL A 110 0.10 -12.06 -20.36
C VAL A 110 -0.43 -11.21 -21.53
N ASP A 111 -1.44 -10.39 -21.27
CA ASP A 111 -2.02 -9.41 -22.18
C ASP A 111 -1.23 -8.09 -22.27
N SER A 112 -0.04 -8.07 -21.65
CA SER A 112 0.85 -6.92 -21.46
C SER A 112 0.22 -5.77 -20.67
N ASN A 113 -0.83 -6.03 -19.90
CA ASN A 113 -1.42 -5.07 -18.97
C ASN A 113 -0.76 -5.19 -17.60
N TRP A 114 -0.63 -4.08 -16.88
CA TRP A 114 -0.19 -4.09 -15.48
C TRP A 114 -1.40 -4.09 -14.54
N TYR A 115 -1.36 -4.96 -13.54
CA TYR A 115 -2.42 -5.11 -12.53
C TYR A 115 -1.84 -4.97 -11.13
N MET A 116 -2.56 -4.33 -10.21
CA MET A 116 -2.24 -4.36 -8.79
C MET A 116 -2.59 -5.74 -8.23
N THR A 117 -1.65 -6.36 -7.53
CA THR A 117 -1.83 -7.67 -6.89
C THR A 117 -1.80 -7.59 -5.37
N SER A 118 -1.06 -6.64 -4.80
CA SER A 118 -1.06 -6.42 -3.36
C SER A 118 -0.96 -4.93 -3.03
N ARG A 119 -1.70 -4.51 -1.99
CA ARG A 119 -1.51 -3.21 -1.36
C ARG A 119 -1.56 -3.36 0.15
N HIS A 120 -0.59 -2.78 0.83
CA HIS A 120 -0.63 -2.56 2.27
C HIS A 120 -0.32 -1.10 2.55
N SER A 121 -1.19 -0.45 3.31
CA SER A 121 -1.00 0.91 3.81
C SER A 121 -1.11 0.94 5.33
N SER A 122 -0.23 1.69 5.98
CA SER A 122 -0.23 1.91 7.43
C SER A 122 0.12 3.38 7.73
N PRO A 123 -0.31 3.93 8.87
CA PRO A 123 0.15 5.25 9.30
C PRO A 123 1.68 5.29 9.40
N GLU A 124 2.27 6.42 9.01
CA GLU A 124 3.66 6.73 9.37
C GLU A 124 3.72 7.00 10.88
N PRO A 125 4.60 6.31 11.64
CA PRO A 125 4.81 6.62 13.05
C PRO A 125 5.16 8.10 13.28
N ASP A 126 4.56 8.72 14.30
CA ASP A 126 4.81 10.12 14.67
C ASP A 126 6.26 10.39 15.17
N ASP A 127 7.01 9.34 15.50
CA ASP A 127 8.25 9.40 16.31
C ASP A 127 9.59 9.33 15.52
N TYR A 128 9.64 9.66 14.23
CA TYR A 128 10.92 9.68 13.48
C TYR A 128 11.88 10.83 13.88
N LEU A 129 11.60 11.56 14.96
CA LEU A 129 12.52 12.50 15.61
C LEU A 129 13.00 11.99 16.98
N MET A 130 13.04 10.68 17.22
CA MET A 130 13.74 10.13 18.39
C MET A 130 15.23 10.04 18.12
N ASP A 131 15.90 11.10 18.57
CA ASP A 131 17.24 11.19 19.14
C ASP A 131 18.40 10.46 18.43
N ASP A 132 19.35 11.26 17.95
CA ASP A 132 20.77 10.90 17.89
C ASP A 132 21.32 10.62 19.32
N GLU A 133 20.69 9.74 20.09
CA GLU A 133 21.36 9.12 21.23
C GLU A 133 22.33 8.11 20.65
N GLU A 134 23.60 8.52 20.59
CA GLU A 134 24.75 7.69 20.29
C GLU A 134 24.57 6.31 20.93
N PHE A 135 24.53 5.27 20.10
CA PHE A 135 24.71 3.90 20.54
C PHE A 135 26.08 3.80 21.24
N SER A 136 26.11 3.89 22.57
CA SER A 136 27.27 3.58 23.39
C SER A 136 27.32 2.07 23.60
N PRO A 137 28.32 1.36 23.06
CA PRO A 137 28.38 -0.10 23.14
C PRO A 137 28.80 -0.65 24.53
N GLU A 138 28.69 0.11 25.62
CA GLU A 138 29.31 -0.25 26.91
C GLU A 138 28.43 -0.99 27.93
N ASP A 139 27.15 -1.29 27.67
CA ASP A 139 26.28 -1.97 28.66
C ASP A 139 25.69 -3.32 28.18
N ASP A 140 26.42 -4.08 27.36
CA ASP A 140 26.09 -5.50 27.10
C ASP A 140 26.91 -6.40 28.03
N ASP A 141 26.55 -6.45 29.32
CA ASP A 141 26.88 -7.57 30.19
C ASP A 141 25.60 -8.08 30.85
N ASP A 142 25.26 -9.32 30.48
CA ASP A 142 24.27 -10.21 31.10
C ASP A 142 22.77 -9.94 30.79
N HIS A 143 22.24 -10.62 29.76
CA HIS A 143 21.34 -11.75 30.01
C HIS A 143 20.93 -12.50 28.74
N ASN A 144 21.28 -13.79 28.76
CA ASN A 144 20.81 -14.86 27.89
C ASN A 144 19.27 -14.95 27.85
N LEU A 145 18.64 -14.64 26.72
CA LEU A 145 17.33 -15.18 26.36
C LEU A 145 17.36 -15.78 24.95
N ALA A 146 17.40 -17.11 24.96
CA ALA A 146 17.28 -17.97 23.80
C ALA A 146 15.88 -17.88 23.16
N LYS A 147 15.87 -17.86 21.82
CA LYS A 147 14.96 -18.55 20.88
C LYS A 147 13.46 -18.25 20.96
N GLU A 148 12.92 -17.76 19.83
CA GLU A 148 11.99 -18.56 19.02
C GLU A 148 11.90 -17.98 17.60
N ALA A 149 12.45 -18.73 16.63
CA ALA A 149 12.17 -18.54 15.22
C ALA A 149 10.91 -19.36 14.89
N VAL A 150 9.82 -18.70 14.54
CA VAL A 150 8.64 -19.39 14.00
C VAL A 150 8.93 -19.74 12.54
N VAL A 151 9.24 -21.01 12.29
CA VAL A 151 9.22 -21.60 10.96
C VAL A 151 7.77 -21.95 10.64
N LEU A 152 7.14 -21.18 9.75
CA LEU A 152 5.85 -21.54 9.17
C LEU A 152 6.07 -22.72 8.21
N HIS A 153 5.31 -23.80 8.43
CA HIS A 153 5.27 -24.99 7.56
C HIS A 153 4.41 -24.74 6.32
#